data_AF-A0A5C7PPK8-F1
#
_entry.id   AF-A0A5C7PPK8-F1
#
_cell.length_a   1.000
_cell.length_b   1.000
_cell.length_c   1.000
_cell.angle_alpha   90.00
_cell.angle_beta   90.00
_cell.angle_gamma   90.00
#
_symmetry.space_group_name_H-M   'P 1'
#
loop_
_entity.id
_entity.type
_entity.pdbx_description
1 polymer ?
#
loop_
_entity_poly.entity_id
_entity_poly.type
_entity_poly.pdbx_seq_one_letter_code
_entity_poly.pdbx_strand_id
1 'polypeptide(L)'
;MTLITPEQGLASFEKSAHLSNTLTLLDENPLPPLLVGELQADTTPNTVQDLQMQWKKLSHIDSVQADFAWLKKLFNLMQLGERIALGLAILLGIGALLSVGNTVRLALENRRTEIVVASLVGATDAFVRRPFLYSGFWFGISGGGLAILLVAAGYYSVIAPVTALAALYQSNFVLQGPDILTAFCLLMAGIAIGVLGAWLTVGSHLRAMRPQ
;
A
#
# COMPACT_ATOMS: atom_id res chain seq x y z
N MET A 1 -4.55 -18.63 -20.27
CA MET A 1 -3.86 -19.89 -20.59
C MET A 1 -3.55 -19.88 -22.06
N THR A 2 -2.28 -19.92 -22.42
CA THR A 2 -1.84 -20.08 -23.80
C THR A 2 -1.26 -21.48 -23.95
N LEU A 3 -1.72 -22.20 -24.96
CA LEU A 3 -1.25 -23.54 -25.28
C LEU A 3 -0.08 -23.38 -26.24
N ILE A 4 1.13 -23.72 -25.79
CA ILE A 4 2.31 -23.72 -26.63
C ILE A 4 2.44 -25.15 -27.16
N THR A 5 2.21 -25.30 -28.46
CA THR A 5 2.36 -26.61 -29.11
C THR A 5 3.85 -27.00 -29.19
N PRO A 6 4.18 -28.30 -29.26
CA PRO A 6 5.56 -28.79 -29.33
C PRO A 6 6.41 -28.12 -30.42
N GLU A 7 5.81 -27.77 -31.55
CA GLU A 7 6.46 -27.11 -32.68
C GLU A 7 6.81 -25.64 -32.37
N GLN A 8 5.95 -24.94 -31.63
CA GLN A 8 6.18 -23.55 -31.18
C GLN A 8 7.20 -23.48 -30.04
N GLY A 9 7.24 -24.51 -29.19
CA GLY A 9 8.28 -24.68 -28.17
C GLY A 9 9.67 -24.87 -28.78
N LEU A 10 9.77 -25.68 -29.85
CA LEU A 10 11.03 -25.94 -30.54
C LEU A 10 11.59 -24.68 -31.22
N ALA A 11 10.73 -23.92 -31.92
CA ALA A 11 11.14 -22.66 -32.56
C ALA A 11 11.61 -21.60 -31.54
N SER A 12 11.02 -21.57 -30.35
CA SER A 12 11.42 -20.66 -29.26
C SER A 12 12.73 -21.10 -28.59
N PHE A 13 12.96 -22.41 -28.50
CA PHE A 13 14.17 -23.02 -27.96
C PHE A 13 15.37 -22.86 -28.90
N GLU A 14 15.19 -23.03 -30.21
CA GLU A 14 16.24 -22.81 -31.22
C GLU A 14 16.80 -21.38 -31.20
N LYS A 15 15.90 -20.40 -31.03
CA LYS A 15 16.26 -18.97 -31.02
C LYS A 15 17.02 -18.54 -29.75
N SER A 16 16.80 -19.22 -28.64
CA SER A 16 17.41 -18.91 -27.34
C SER A 16 18.67 -19.72 -27.05
N ALA A 17 18.77 -20.94 -27.58
CA ALA A 17 19.91 -21.83 -27.31
C ALA A 17 21.05 -21.72 -28.34
N HIS A 18 20.88 -21.03 -29.48
CA HIS A 18 21.86 -21.01 -30.59
C HIS A 18 22.30 -22.41 -31.06
N LEU A 19 21.43 -23.42 -30.90
CA LEU A 19 21.71 -24.85 -31.13
C LEU A 19 21.19 -25.36 -32.49
N SER A 20 21.13 -24.48 -33.50
CA SER A 20 20.52 -24.74 -34.83
C SER A 20 21.11 -25.95 -35.58
N ASN A 21 22.37 -26.33 -35.31
CA ASN A 21 23.03 -27.46 -35.98
C ASN A 21 22.99 -28.79 -35.22
N THR A 22 22.41 -28.84 -34.01
CA THR A 22 22.40 -30.06 -33.17
C THR A 22 21.03 -30.71 -33.05
N LEU A 23 19.97 -29.94 -33.30
CA LEU A 23 18.59 -30.42 -33.24
C LEU A 23 18.15 -31.12 -34.54
N THR A 24 18.88 -30.92 -35.64
CA THR A 24 18.70 -31.62 -36.93
C THR A 24 19.15 -33.08 -36.91
N LEU A 25 19.80 -33.53 -35.83
CA LEU A 25 20.24 -34.92 -35.62
C LEU A 25 19.21 -35.78 -34.85
N LEU A 26 18.07 -35.21 -34.46
CA LEU A 26 16.98 -35.91 -33.81
C LEU A 26 15.84 -36.14 -34.81
N ASP A 27 15.47 -37.40 -35.04
CA ASP A 27 14.42 -37.79 -36.01
C ASP A 27 13.00 -37.34 -35.60
N GLU A 28 12.73 -37.10 -34.31
CA GLU A 28 11.44 -36.63 -33.80
C GLU A 28 11.58 -35.54 -32.74
N ASN A 29 10.58 -34.65 -32.67
CA ASN A 29 10.51 -33.54 -31.72
C ASN A 29 10.33 -34.06 -30.28
N PRO A 30 11.33 -33.89 -29.39
CA PRO A 30 11.29 -34.45 -28.03
C PRO A 30 10.52 -33.57 -27.03
N LEU A 31 10.01 -32.40 -27.45
CA LEU A 31 9.42 -31.43 -26.53
C LEU A 31 7.95 -31.78 -26.24
N PRO A 32 7.57 -31.98 -24.96
CA PRO A 32 6.17 -32.18 -24.61
C PRO A 32 5.38 -30.87 -24.80
N PRO A 33 4.06 -30.96 -25.04
CA PRO A 33 3.18 -29.79 -25.08
C PRO A 33 3.17 -29.07 -23.73
N LEU A 34 3.33 -27.74 -23.73
CA LEU A 34 3.43 -26.92 -22.54
C LEU A 34 2.21 -26.00 -22.43
N LEU A 35 1.53 -26.06 -21.28
CA LEU A 35 0.45 -25.14 -20.91
C LEU A 35 1.03 -24.04 -20.02
N VAL A 36 1.08 -22.80 -20.53
CA VAL A 36 1.53 -21.64 -19.75
C VAL A 36 0.31 -20.85 -19.28
N GLY A 37 0.15 -20.78 -17.95
CA GLY A 37 -0.86 -19.97 -17.29
C GLY A 37 -0.22 -18.72 -16.69
N GLU A 38 -0.64 -17.55 -17.15
CA GLU A 38 -0.35 -16.29 -16.45
C GLU A 38 -1.22 -16.22 -15.19
N LEU A 39 -0.58 -16.04 -14.03
CA LEU A 39 -1.28 -15.81 -12.77
C LEU A 39 -1.71 -14.34 -12.70
N GLN A 40 -2.95 -14.10 -12.30
CA GLN A 40 -3.44 -12.74 -12.07
C GLN A 40 -2.75 -12.13 -10.83
N ALA A 41 -2.64 -10.80 -10.81
CA ALA A 41 -1.86 -10.03 -9.84
C ALA A 41 -2.26 -10.26 -8.36
N ASP A 42 -3.49 -10.70 -8.10
CA ASP A 42 -4.02 -10.89 -6.74
C ASP A 42 -3.78 -12.29 -6.16
N THR A 43 -2.92 -13.10 -6.78
CA THR A 43 -2.75 -14.50 -6.37
C THR A 43 -1.86 -14.61 -5.13
N THR A 44 -2.45 -14.98 -3.99
CA THR A 44 -1.68 -15.30 -2.77
C THR A 44 -0.96 -16.65 -2.90
N PRO A 45 0.13 -16.90 -2.14
CA PRO A 45 0.87 -18.17 -2.18
C PRO A 45 -0.01 -19.41 -1.95
N ASN A 46 -1.07 -19.28 -1.13
CA ASN A 46 -2.00 -20.36 -0.84
C ASN A 46 -2.86 -20.69 -2.06
N THR A 47 -3.38 -19.68 -2.77
CA THR A 47 -4.11 -19.88 -4.03
C THR A 47 -3.26 -20.54 -5.11
N VAL A 48 -1.95 -20.24 -5.19
CA VAL A 48 -1.05 -20.95 -6.13
C VAL A 48 -0.89 -22.43 -5.75
N GLN A 49 -0.80 -22.72 -4.45
CA GLN A 49 -0.75 -24.10 -3.94
C GLN A 49 -2.04 -24.87 -4.21
N ASP A 50 -3.19 -24.24 -3.99
CA ASP A 50 -4.50 -24.84 -4.22
C ASP A 50 -4.74 -25.10 -5.71
N LEU A 51 -4.35 -24.16 -6.60
CA LEU A 51 -4.39 -24.35 -8.04
C LEU A 51 -3.50 -25.52 -8.49
N GLN A 52 -2.31 -25.66 -7.93
CA GLN A 52 -1.44 -26.81 -8.23
C GLN A 52 -2.07 -28.13 -7.80
N MET A 53 -2.68 -28.20 -6.61
CA MET A 53 -3.37 -29.42 -6.16
C MET A 53 -4.57 -29.75 -7.03
N GLN A 54 -5.30 -28.74 -7.51
CA GLN A 54 -6.39 -28.95 -8.45
C GLN A 54 -5.89 -29.45 -9.81
N TRP A 55 -4.78 -28.90 -10.32
CA TRP A 55 -4.24 -29.26 -11.63
C TRP A 55 -3.53 -30.61 -11.64
N LYS A 56 -2.86 -30.98 -10.54
CA LYS A 56 -2.32 -32.35 -10.35
C LYS A 56 -3.40 -33.43 -10.30
N LYS A 57 -4.67 -33.08 -10.06
CA LYS A 57 -5.80 -34.02 -10.09
C LYS A 57 -6.38 -34.22 -11.49
N LEU A 58 -6.05 -33.38 -12.47
CA LEU A 58 -6.41 -33.61 -13.87
C LEU A 58 -5.46 -34.64 -14.48
N SER A 59 -6.02 -35.73 -15.01
CA SER A 59 -5.29 -36.90 -15.52
C SER A 59 -4.43 -36.67 -16.77
N HIS A 60 -4.38 -35.44 -17.31
CA HIS A 60 -3.65 -35.07 -18.52
C HIS A 60 -2.47 -34.11 -18.27
N ILE A 61 -2.09 -33.88 -17.00
CA ILE A 61 -0.99 -32.96 -16.63
C ILE A 61 0.10 -33.76 -15.89
N ASP A 62 1.21 -34.02 -16.58
CA ASP A 62 2.27 -34.92 -16.10
C ASP A 62 3.25 -34.22 -15.13
N SER A 63 3.47 -32.90 -15.30
CA SER A 63 4.25 -32.11 -14.34
C SER A 63 3.79 -30.65 -14.28
N VAL A 64 3.71 -30.11 -13.06
CA VAL A 64 3.49 -28.68 -12.79
C VAL A 64 4.75 -28.15 -12.11
N GLN A 65 5.65 -27.56 -12.88
CA GLN A 65 6.80 -26.81 -12.36
C GLN A 65 6.39 -25.36 -12.11
N ALA A 66 6.26 -25.02 -10.84
CA ALA A 66 6.26 -23.63 -10.40
C ALA A 66 7.35 -23.52 -9.32
N ASP A 67 8.25 -22.54 -9.45
CA ASP A 67 9.30 -22.29 -8.47
C ASP A 67 8.71 -21.61 -7.22
N PHE A 68 7.96 -22.40 -6.43
CA PHE A 68 7.28 -21.95 -5.22
C PHE A 68 8.25 -21.36 -4.19
N ALA A 69 9.49 -21.82 -4.13
CA ALA A 69 10.48 -21.33 -3.18
C ALA A 69 10.87 -19.87 -3.47
N TRP A 70 11.02 -19.50 -4.75
CA TRP A 70 11.32 -18.13 -5.14
C TRP A 70 10.09 -17.23 -4.96
N LEU A 71 8.92 -17.69 -5.41
CA LEU A 71 7.67 -16.93 -5.28
C LEU A 71 7.33 -16.66 -3.80
N LYS A 72 7.47 -17.68 -2.93
CA LYS A 72 7.29 -17.54 -1.48
C LYS A 72 8.28 -16.55 -0.86
N LYS A 73 9.54 -16.55 -1.30
CA LYS A 73 10.54 -15.56 -0.85
C LYS A 73 10.13 -14.14 -1.24
N LEU A 74 9.65 -13.94 -2.47
CA LEU A 74 9.17 -12.64 -2.95
C LEU A 74 7.98 -12.13 -2.12
N PHE A 75 6.96 -12.98 -1.91
CA PHE A 75 5.81 -12.62 -1.08
C PHE A 75 6.21 -12.31 0.36
N ASN A 76 7.12 -13.08 0.96
CA ASN A 76 7.62 -12.80 2.30
C ASN A 76 8.37 -11.45 2.36
N LEU A 77 9.13 -11.10 1.31
CA LEU A 77 9.82 -9.82 1.23
C LEU A 77 8.83 -8.65 1.09
N MET A 78 7.78 -8.82 0.29
CA MET A 78 6.69 -7.85 0.19
C MET A 78 5.97 -7.64 1.53
N GLN A 79 5.61 -8.74 2.22
CA GLN A 79 4.99 -8.65 3.55
C GLN A 79 5.90 -7.99 4.59
N LEU A 80 7.21 -8.23 4.53
CA LEU A 80 8.16 -7.54 5.40
C LEU A 80 8.17 -6.04 5.13
N GLY A 81 8.18 -5.64 3.85
CA GLY A 81 8.10 -4.24 3.43
C GLY A 81 6.81 -3.57 3.92
N GLU A 82 5.67 -4.24 3.79
CA GLU A 82 4.37 -3.75 4.27
C GLU A 82 4.36 -3.55 5.79
N ARG A 83 4.92 -4.50 6.55
CA ARG A 83 5.04 -4.37 8.02
C ARG A 83 5.93 -3.21 8.43
N ILE A 84 7.04 -3.00 7.74
CA ILE A 84 7.93 -1.85 7.98
C ILE A 84 7.21 -0.55 7.67
N ALA A 85 6.51 -0.48 6.54
CA ALA A 85 5.73 0.69 6.14
C ALA A 85 4.63 1.01 7.16
N LEU A 86 3.88 0.01 7.62
CA LEU A 86 2.89 0.16 8.69
C LEU A 86 3.52 0.64 10.00
N GLY A 87 4.68 0.09 10.37
CA GLY A 87 5.43 0.54 11.55
C GLY A 87 5.82 2.01 11.46
N LEU A 88 6.34 2.45 10.32
CA LEU A 88 6.67 3.86 10.06
C LEU A 88 5.43 4.75 10.05
N ALA A 89 4.33 4.30 9.45
CA ALA A 89 3.07 5.04 9.43
C ALA A 89 2.53 5.28 10.85
N ILE A 90 2.58 4.26 11.71
CA ILE A 90 2.17 4.40 13.13
C ILE A 90 3.10 5.36 13.86
N LEU A 91 4.42 5.21 13.71
CA LEU A 91 5.42 6.05 14.36
C LEU A 91 5.23 7.54 13.98
N LEU A 92 5.10 7.82 12.68
CA LEU A 92 4.86 9.17 12.17
C LEU A 92 3.47 9.69 12.59
N GLY A 93 2.45 8.83 12.64
CA GLY A 93 1.12 9.16 13.14
C GLY A 93 1.15 9.62 14.60
N ILE A 94 1.91 8.94 15.46
CA ILE A 94 2.14 9.35 16.86
C ILE A 94 2.91 10.69 16.89
N GLY A 95 3.93 10.85 16.07
CA GLY A 95 4.68 12.11 15.95
C GLY A 95 3.78 13.29 15.57
N ALA A 96 2.90 13.10 14.59
CA ALA A 96 1.91 14.10 14.18
C ALA A 96 0.92 14.42 15.32
N LEU A 97 0.42 13.38 16.01
CA LEU A 97 -0.46 13.54 17.17
C LEU A 97 0.18 14.40 18.26
N LEU A 98 1.43 14.12 18.60
CA LEU A 98 2.21 14.87 19.59
C LEU A 98 2.51 16.30 19.14
N SER A 99 2.83 16.49 17.85
CA SER A 99 3.09 17.81 17.28
C SER A 99 1.84 18.70 17.34
N VAL A 100 0.69 18.21 16.87
CA VAL A 100 -0.59 18.91 16.94
C VAL A 100 -0.97 19.19 18.39
N GLY A 101 -0.83 18.19 19.26
CA GLY A 101 -1.09 18.34 20.69
C GLY A 101 -0.25 19.46 21.32
N ASN A 102 1.06 19.49 21.05
CA ASN A 102 1.95 20.51 21.57
C ASN A 102 1.59 21.92 21.06
N THR A 103 1.25 22.05 19.77
CA THR A 103 0.80 23.32 19.19
C THR A 103 -0.51 23.79 19.82
N VAL A 104 -1.47 22.89 20.05
CA VAL A 104 -2.73 23.21 20.75
C VAL A 104 -2.47 23.63 22.20
N ARG A 105 -1.56 22.95 22.90
CA ARG A 105 -1.17 23.31 24.27
C ARG A 105 -0.58 24.73 24.34
N LEU A 106 0.34 25.06 23.43
CA LEU A 106 0.91 26.40 23.33
C LEU A 106 -0.17 27.45 23.03
N ALA A 107 -1.11 27.15 22.14
CA ALA A 107 -2.21 28.04 21.81
C ALA A 107 -3.16 28.26 23.00
N LEU A 108 -3.39 27.22 23.82
CA LEU A 108 -4.20 27.30 25.04
C LEU A 108 -3.52 28.18 26.10
N GLU A 109 -2.21 28.01 26.30
CA GLU A 109 -1.43 28.80 27.26
C GLU A 109 -1.43 30.29 26.88
N ASN A 110 -1.26 30.60 25.59
CA ASN A 110 -1.32 31.98 25.10
C ASN A 110 -2.69 32.66 25.32
N ARG A 111 -3.77 31.88 25.41
CA ARG A 111 -5.14 32.37 25.69
C ARG A 111 -5.61 32.10 27.12
N ARG A 112 -4.70 31.70 28.02
CA ARG A 112 -5.04 31.29 29.38
C ARG A 112 -5.84 32.36 30.13
N THR A 113 -5.45 33.63 30.03
CA THR A 113 -6.13 34.73 30.71
C THR A 113 -7.58 34.92 30.22
N GLU A 114 -7.83 34.86 28.91
CA GLU A 114 -9.19 34.92 28.35
C GLU A 114 -10.05 33.76 28.85
N ILE A 115 -9.49 32.55 28.89
CA ILE A 115 -10.19 31.34 29.30
C ILE A 115 -10.56 31.40 30.78
N VAL A 116 -9.65 31.89 31.64
CA VAL A 116 -9.92 32.06 33.07
C VAL A 116 -11.06 33.05 33.30
N VAL A 117 -11.02 34.22 32.63
CA VAL A 117 -12.09 35.23 32.70
C VAL A 117 -13.42 34.65 32.19
N ALA A 118 -13.41 33.95 31.06
CA ALA A 118 -14.61 33.30 30.53
C ALA A 118 -15.17 32.26 31.50
N SER A 119 -14.31 31.47 32.17
CA SER A 119 -14.75 30.46 33.15
C SER A 119 -15.39 31.10 34.39
N LEU A 120 -14.91 32.28 34.83
CA LEU A 120 -15.47 33.04 35.95
C LEU A 120 -16.88 33.58 35.66
N VAL A 121 -17.20 33.83 34.39
CA VAL A 121 -18.52 34.28 33.93
C VAL A 121 -19.46 33.11 33.58
N GLY A 122 -19.01 31.86 33.81
CA GLY A 122 -19.81 30.65 33.63
C GLY A 122 -19.67 29.98 32.26
N ALA A 123 -18.58 30.24 31.52
CA ALA A 123 -18.32 29.52 30.27
C ALA A 123 -18.12 28.01 30.52
N THR A 124 -18.75 27.19 29.68
CA THR A 124 -18.64 25.72 29.74
C THR A 124 -17.35 25.22 29.11
N ASP A 125 -16.80 24.11 29.61
CA ASP A 125 -15.60 23.44 29.07
C ASP A 125 -15.71 23.16 27.55
N ALA A 126 -16.94 22.92 27.06
CA ALA A 126 -17.24 22.72 25.65
C ALA A 126 -17.04 23.98 24.80
N PHE A 127 -17.31 25.17 25.34
CA PHE A 127 -17.12 26.44 24.64
C PHE A 127 -15.63 26.71 24.39
N VAL A 128 -14.79 26.43 25.38
CA VAL A 128 -13.33 26.58 25.29
C VAL A 128 -12.73 25.56 24.32
N ARG A 129 -13.26 24.33 24.26
CA ARG A 129 -12.69 23.22 23.47
C ARG A 129 -12.94 23.30 21.97
N ARG A 130 -14.06 23.87 21.53
CA ARG A 130 -14.46 23.97 20.11
C ARG A 130 -13.39 24.61 19.19
N PRO A 131 -12.87 25.82 19.47
CA PRO A 131 -11.89 26.46 18.57
C PRO A 131 -10.62 25.62 18.36
N PHE A 132 -10.16 24.90 19.39
CA PHE A 132 -8.98 24.03 19.30
C PHE A 132 -9.24 22.73 18.54
N LEU A 133 -10.47 22.23 18.53
CA LEU A 133 -10.84 21.10 17.66
C LEU A 133 -10.89 21.52 16.19
N TYR A 134 -11.33 22.75 15.88
CA TYR A 134 -11.29 23.28 14.52
C TYR A 134 -9.87 23.43 13.99
N SER A 135 -8.91 23.87 14.82
CA SER A 135 -7.51 23.91 14.37
C SER A 135 -6.97 22.51 14.08
N GLY A 136 -7.25 21.51 14.93
CA GLY A 136 -6.91 20.11 14.67
C GLY A 136 -7.51 19.56 13.36
N PHE A 137 -8.75 19.92 13.05
CA PHE A 137 -9.41 19.57 11.80
C PHE A 137 -8.70 20.19 10.58
N TRP A 138 -8.37 21.49 10.63
CA TRP A 138 -7.63 22.17 9.55
C TRP A 138 -6.22 21.62 9.33
N PHE A 139 -5.52 21.26 10.41
CA PHE A 139 -4.24 20.55 10.32
C PHE A 139 -4.40 19.17 9.67
N GLY A 140 -5.46 18.43 10.04
CA GLY A 140 -5.77 17.13 9.47
C GLY A 140 -6.12 17.18 7.97
N ILE A 141 -6.92 18.16 7.55
CA ILE A 141 -7.21 18.40 6.12
C ILE A 141 -5.93 18.73 5.36
N SER A 142 -5.13 19.66 5.88
CA SER A 142 -3.92 20.11 5.19
C SER A 142 -2.90 18.98 5.09
N GLY A 143 -2.71 18.21 6.16
CA GLY A 143 -1.84 17.04 6.16
C GLY A 143 -2.35 15.92 5.24
N GLY A 144 -3.65 15.62 5.27
CA GLY A 144 -4.26 14.63 4.39
C GLY A 144 -4.17 15.02 2.91
N GLY A 145 -4.43 16.28 2.58
CA GLY A 145 -4.28 16.80 1.22
C GLY A 145 -2.84 16.74 0.73
N LEU A 146 -1.87 17.09 1.59
CA LEU A 146 -0.45 17.01 1.27
C LEU A 146 0.00 15.54 1.07
N ALA A 147 -0.53 14.62 1.88
CA ALA A 147 -0.27 13.19 1.72
C ALA A 147 -0.80 12.66 0.37
N ILE A 148 -2.03 13.02 -0.02
CA ILE A 148 -2.58 12.65 -1.34
C ILE A 148 -1.68 13.18 -2.47
N LEU A 149 -1.25 14.44 -2.37
CA LEU A 149 -0.37 15.06 -3.35
C LEU A 149 0.96 14.31 -3.45
N LEU A 150 1.59 13.98 -2.32
CA LEU A 150 2.83 13.19 -2.29
C LEU A 150 2.66 11.80 -2.90
N VAL A 151 1.57 11.10 -2.58
CA VAL A 151 1.27 9.78 -3.15
C VAL A 151 1.07 9.88 -4.67
N ALA A 152 0.32 10.88 -5.13
CA ALA A 152 0.11 11.13 -6.55
C ALA A 152 1.43 11.47 -7.27
N ALA A 153 2.25 12.35 -6.69
CA ALA A 153 3.55 12.71 -7.25
C ALA A 153 4.51 11.51 -7.32
N GLY A 154 4.51 10.66 -6.29
CA GLY A 154 5.26 9.40 -6.29
C GLY A 154 4.78 8.45 -7.38
N TYR A 155 3.46 8.29 -7.52
CA TYR A 155 2.86 7.47 -8.57
C TYR A 155 3.26 7.95 -9.98
N TYR A 156 3.10 9.24 -10.28
CA TYR A 156 3.47 9.80 -11.59
C TYR A 156 4.97 9.74 -11.87
N SER A 157 5.82 9.77 -10.84
CA SER A 157 7.27 9.63 -11.01
C SER A 157 7.69 8.21 -11.38
N VAL A 158 6.92 7.20 -10.93
CA VAL A 158 7.23 5.77 -11.13
C VAL A 158 6.50 5.19 -12.34
N ILE A 159 5.32 5.69 -12.68
CA ILE A 159 4.52 5.14 -13.80
C ILE A 159 5.25 5.26 -15.15
N ALA A 160 5.96 6.36 -15.40
CA ALA A 160 6.67 6.59 -16.65
C ALA A 160 7.78 5.54 -16.92
N PRO A 161 8.74 5.29 -15.99
CA PRO A 161 9.74 4.24 -16.19
C PRO A 161 9.14 2.82 -16.19
N VAL A 162 8.10 2.58 -15.39
CA VAL A 162 7.46 1.25 -15.33
C VAL A 162 6.71 0.91 -16.61
N THR A 163 5.98 1.86 -17.18
CA THR A 163 5.27 1.67 -18.46
C THR A 163 6.24 1.47 -19.63
N ALA A 164 7.37 2.19 -19.64
CA ALA A 164 8.44 1.98 -20.63
C ALA A 164 9.06 0.57 -20.53
N LEU A 165 9.27 0.06 -19.32
CA LEU A 165 9.74 -1.32 -19.10
C LEU A 165 8.69 -2.35 -19.51
N ALA A 166 7.43 -2.15 -19.14
CA ALA A 166 6.33 -3.07 -19.45
C ALA A 166 6.10 -3.19 -20.97
N ALA A 167 6.21 -2.08 -21.70
CA ALA A 167 6.15 -2.07 -23.17
C ALA A 167 7.27 -2.90 -23.81
N LEU A 168 8.47 -2.90 -23.21
CA LEU A 168 9.62 -3.69 -23.67
C LEU A 168 9.41 -5.20 -23.51
N TYR A 169 8.61 -5.61 -22.52
CA TYR A 169 8.30 -7.01 -22.20
C TYR A 169 6.95 -7.50 -22.76
N GLN A 170 6.24 -6.70 -23.58
CA GLN A 170 4.89 -7.01 -24.10
C GLN A 170 3.88 -7.40 -23.02
N SER A 171 4.07 -6.94 -21.79
CA SER A 171 3.17 -7.24 -20.68
C SER A 171 2.11 -6.15 -20.58
N ASN A 172 0.83 -6.53 -20.54
CA ASN A 172 -0.30 -5.63 -20.30
C ASN A 172 -0.38 -5.18 -18.83
N PHE A 173 0.75 -4.86 -18.19
CA PHE A 173 0.81 -4.49 -16.80
C PHE A 173 0.35 -3.03 -16.63
N VAL A 174 -0.91 -2.85 -16.25
CA VAL A 174 -1.46 -1.54 -15.89
C VAL A 174 -1.22 -1.34 -14.40
N LEU A 175 -0.30 -0.44 -14.05
CA LEU A 175 -0.21 0.07 -12.68
C LEU A 175 -1.54 0.76 -12.39
N GLN A 176 -2.32 0.23 -11.45
CA GLN A 176 -3.53 0.91 -10.99
C GLN A 176 -3.11 2.08 -10.11
N GLY A 177 -3.50 3.29 -10.51
CA GLY A 177 -3.27 4.51 -9.73
C GLY A 177 -4.03 4.51 -8.41
N PRO A 178 -3.68 5.43 -7.49
CA PRO A 178 -4.45 5.62 -6.26
C PRO A 178 -5.91 5.91 -6.62
N ASP A 179 -6.81 5.01 -6.20
CA ASP A 179 -8.23 5.14 -6.45
C ASP A 179 -8.81 6.31 -5.64
N ILE A 180 -9.93 6.87 -6.11
CA ILE A 180 -10.64 7.96 -5.42
C ILE A 180 -10.99 7.53 -4.00
N LEU A 181 -11.35 6.25 -3.81
CA LEU A 181 -11.67 5.70 -2.50
C LEU A 181 -10.45 5.67 -1.57
N THR A 182 -9.26 5.32 -2.09
CA THR A 182 -8.02 5.34 -1.28
C THR A 182 -7.61 6.76 -0.92
N ALA A 183 -7.73 7.71 -1.84
CA ALA A 183 -7.48 9.12 -1.55
C ALA A 183 -8.45 9.66 -0.49
N PHE A 184 -9.74 9.31 -0.58
CA PHE A 184 -10.74 9.68 0.41
C PHE A 184 -10.45 9.07 1.80
N CYS A 185 -10.11 7.78 1.87
CA CYS A 185 -9.71 7.14 3.12
C CYS A 185 -8.47 7.80 3.73
N LEU A 186 -7.48 8.17 2.90
CA LEU A 186 -6.26 8.84 3.37
C LEU A 186 -6.58 10.21 3.97
N LEU A 187 -7.45 10.99 3.33
CA LEU A 187 -7.93 12.27 3.83
C LEU A 187 -8.65 12.10 5.17
N MET A 188 -9.56 11.13 5.25
CA MET A 188 -10.29 10.84 6.48
C MET A 188 -9.37 10.39 7.61
N ALA A 189 -8.35 9.58 7.33
CA ALA A 189 -7.34 9.19 8.31
C ALA A 189 -6.55 10.40 8.82
N GLY A 190 -6.14 11.32 7.93
CA GLY A 190 -5.46 12.56 8.30
C GLY A 190 -6.31 13.45 9.21
N ILE A 191 -7.58 13.64 8.87
CA ILE A 191 -8.55 14.36 9.70
C ILE A 191 -8.72 13.68 11.06
N ALA A 192 -8.90 12.36 11.08
CA ALA A 192 -9.08 11.61 12.31
C ALA A 192 -7.87 11.78 13.24
N ILE A 193 -6.64 11.66 12.73
CA ILE A 193 -5.42 11.86 13.52
C ILE A 193 -5.34 13.30 14.06
N GLY A 194 -5.58 14.30 13.21
CA GLY A 194 -5.53 15.72 13.62
C GLY A 194 -6.56 16.07 14.70
N VAL A 195 -7.80 15.60 14.53
CA VAL A 195 -8.89 15.82 15.51
C VAL A 195 -8.63 15.03 16.79
N LEU A 196 -8.20 13.77 16.71
CA LEU A 196 -7.88 12.95 17.88
C LEU A 196 -6.73 13.55 18.68
N GLY A 197 -5.71 14.09 18.00
CA GLY A 197 -4.57 14.75 18.66
C GLY A 197 -5.01 15.98 19.44
N ALA A 198 -5.76 16.87 18.80
CA ALA A 198 -6.33 18.04 19.47
C ALA A 198 -7.28 17.63 20.62
N TRP A 199 -8.12 16.63 20.40
CA TRP A 199 -9.10 16.15 21.39
C TRP A 199 -8.42 15.58 22.64
N LEU A 200 -7.43 14.71 22.47
CA LEU A 200 -6.67 14.09 23.58
C LEU A 200 -5.94 15.14 24.41
N THR A 201 -5.30 16.12 23.77
CA THR A 201 -4.55 17.16 24.49
C THR A 201 -5.47 18.13 25.22
N VAL A 202 -6.57 18.58 24.62
CA VAL A 202 -7.49 19.50 25.31
C VAL A 202 -8.16 18.81 26.50
N GLY A 203 -8.53 17.52 26.35
CA GLY A 203 -9.15 16.75 27.43
C GLY A 203 -8.21 16.50 28.62
N SER A 204 -6.93 16.23 28.36
CA SER A 204 -5.94 16.04 29.42
C SER A 204 -5.56 17.35 30.11
N HIS A 205 -5.38 18.45 29.36
CA HIS A 205 -4.95 19.73 29.94
C HIS A 205 -6.06 20.47 30.70
N LEU A 206 -7.31 20.40 30.25
CA LEU A 206 -8.44 20.99 30.99
C LEU A 206 -8.66 20.28 32.33
N ARG A 207 -8.41 18.97 32.42
CA ARG A 207 -8.47 18.22 33.70
C ARG A 207 -7.38 18.62 34.68
N ALA A 208 -6.21 19.04 34.18
CA ALA A 208 -5.10 19.47 35.01
C ALA A 208 -5.23 20.91 35.54
N MET A 209 -6.08 21.74 34.92
CA MET A 209 -6.26 23.16 35.28
C MET A 209 -7.46 23.45 36.19
N ARG A 210 -8.19 22.44 36.68
CA ARG A 210 -9.22 22.64 37.72
C ARG A 210 -8.53 22.86 39.08
N PRO A 211 -8.65 24.04 39.71
CA PRO A 211 -8.38 24.17 41.14
C PRO A 211 -9.53 23.47 41.88
N GLN A 212 -9.21 22.87 43.04
CA GLN A 212 -10.21 22.50 44.03
C GLN A 212 -10.83 23.75 44.64
#